data_AF-A0AA36NDF1-F1
#
_entry.id   AF-A0AA36NDF1-F1
#
_cell.length_a   1.000
_cell.length_b   1.000
_cell.length_c   1.000
_cell.angle_alpha   90.00
_cell.angle_beta   90.00
_cell.angle_gamma   90.00
#
_symmetry.space_group_name_H-M   'P 1'
#
loop_
_entity.id
_entity.type
_entity.pdbx_description
1 polymer ?
#
loop_
_entity_poly.entity_id
_entity_poly.type
_entity_poly.pdbx_seq_one_letter_code
_entity_poly.pdbx_strand_id
1 'polypeptide(L)'
;MAFRLATAQSVSDEDGTFIWNECFCRGSKLHVAVLRGSLQRVKELLQNKPDKLALVQSRFSFTECGKEGEAEAIHIGASRGHVEVVQYLLECQAQPSAMVSLEGQPQYDVLHAAVLGEGRGGCQGPDWTRVDLDGR
;
A
#
# COMPACT_ATOMS: atom_id res chain seq x y z
N MET A 1 26.68 11.91 -2.84
CA MET A 1 26.18 11.18 -1.66
C MET A 1 25.29 12.12 -0.86
N ALA A 2 23.98 12.12 -1.11
CA ALA A 2 23.04 12.91 -0.33
C ALA A 2 22.26 11.95 0.57
N PHE A 3 22.48 12.06 1.87
CA PHE A 3 21.68 11.42 2.91
C PHE A 3 20.22 11.89 2.75
N ARG A 4 19.32 10.99 2.33
CA ARG A 4 17.87 11.25 2.41
C ARG A 4 17.45 11.09 3.87
N LEU A 5 17.21 12.23 4.52
CA LEU A 5 16.55 12.30 5.82
C LEU A 5 15.19 11.63 5.72
N ALA A 6 14.91 10.73 6.67
CA ALA A 6 13.63 10.09 6.86
C ALA A 6 12.51 11.13 7.01
N THR A 7 11.58 11.19 6.05
CA THR A 7 10.32 11.94 6.18
C THR A 7 9.32 11.13 6.99
N ALA A 8 9.65 10.88 8.25
CA ALA A 8 8.73 10.34 9.25
C ALA A 8 8.05 11.49 9.98
N GLN A 9 7.11 12.24 9.36
CA GLN A 9 6.40 13.31 10.06
C GLN A 9 5.13 13.83 9.34
N SER A 10 4.06 13.04 9.38
CA SER A 10 2.65 13.50 9.47
C SER A 10 1.67 12.31 9.41
N VAL A 11 1.86 11.31 10.28
CA VAL A 11 0.91 10.19 10.38
C VAL A 11 -0.02 10.46 11.56
N SER A 12 -1.24 10.91 11.27
CA SER A 12 -2.28 11.10 12.27
C SER A 12 -3.06 9.79 12.45
N ASP A 13 -2.83 9.10 13.56
CA ASP A 13 -3.53 7.84 13.91
C ASP A 13 -5.05 8.03 14.08
N GLU A 14 -5.48 9.28 14.32
CA GLU A 14 -6.87 9.67 14.56
C GLU A 14 -7.68 9.78 13.25
N ASP A 15 -7.09 10.36 12.19
CA ASP A 15 -7.78 10.69 10.94
C ASP A 15 -7.62 9.63 9.84
N GLY A 16 -6.75 8.63 10.05
CA GLY A 16 -6.48 7.57 9.08
C GLY A 16 -5.70 8.06 7.84
N THR A 17 -5.07 9.22 7.93
CA THR A 17 -4.27 9.82 6.86
C THR A 17 -2.79 9.46 7.04
N PHE A 18 -2.12 9.15 5.94
CA PHE A 18 -0.72 8.78 5.94
C PHE A 18 -0.07 9.04 4.57
N ILE A 19 1.25 8.86 4.50
CA ILE A 19 2.01 8.99 3.25
C ILE A 19 2.48 7.59 2.84
N TRP A 20 2.26 7.23 1.58
CA TRP A 20 2.78 6.02 0.94
C TRP A 20 3.26 6.39 -0.46
N ASN A 21 4.47 5.99 -0.83
CA ASN A 21 5.11 6.36 -2.10
C ASN A 21 5.09 7.87 -2.38
N GLU A 22 5.38 8.69 -1.37
CA GLU A 22 5.37 10.16 -1.47
C GLU A 22 3.97 10.75 -1.81
N CYS A 23 2.92 9.92 -1.83
CA CYS A 23 1.54 10.33 -2.07
C CYS A 23 0.76 10.44 -0.76
N PHE A 24 -0.09 11.46 -0.67
CA PHE A 24 -1.02 11.58 0.44
C PHE A 24 -2.14 10.53 0.30
N CYS A 25 -2.34 9.76 1.35
CA CYS A 25 -3.26 8.64 1.39
C CYS A 25 -4.30 8.83 2.49
N ARG A 26 -5.53 8.37 2.24
CA ARG A 26 -6.62 8.34 3.21
C ARG A 26 -7.14 6.92 3.35
N GLY A 27 -7.08 6.37 4.55
CA GLY A 27 -7.52 5.01 4.84
C GLY A 27 -7.98 4.84 6.28
N SER A 28 -7.88 3.61 6.75
CA SER A 28 -8.28 3.19 8.10
C SER A 28 -7.10 3.08 9.06
N LYS A 29 -7.37 2.97 10.36
CA LYS A 29 -6.34 2.73 11.39
C LYS A 29 -5.50 1.48 11.13
N LEU A 30 -6.06 0.49 10.42
CA LEU A 30 -5.32 -0.71 9.99
C LEU A 30 -4.21 -0.35 9.01
N HIS A 31 -4.49 0.49 8.02
CA HIS A 31 -3.50 0.93 7.03
C HIS A 31 -2.31 1.62 7.69
N VAL A 32 -2.59 2.50 8.65
CA VAL A 32 -1.55 3.18 9.43
C VAL A 32 -0.74 2.20 10.27
N ALA A 33 -1.37 1.22 10.92
CA ALA A 33 -0.67 0.19 11.69
C ALA A 33 0.25 -0.66 10.80
N VAL A 34 -0.20 -1.03 9.59
CA VAL A 34 0.58 -1.77 8.61
C VAL A 34 1.73 -0.93 8.05
N LEU A 35 1.51 0.36 7.76
CA LEU A 35 2.55 1.30 7.36
C LEU A 35 3.71 1.35 8.38
N ARG A 36 3.36 1.42 9.67
CA ARG A 36 4.32 1.42 10.78
C ARG A 36 4.99 0.05 11.01
N GLY A 37 4.52 -1.02 10.36
CA GLY A 37 5.02 -2.39 10.59
C GLY A 37 4.68 -2.95 11.97
N SER A 38 3.69 -2.37 12.67
CA SER A 38 3.38 -2.77 14.05
C SER A 38 2.47 -3.99 14.07
N LEU A 39 3.06 -5.18 14.07
CA LEU A 39 2.32 -6.46 14.12
C LEU A 39 1.35 -6.52 15.31
N GLN A 40 1.79 -6.06 16.48
CA GLN A 40 0.97 -6.04 17.69
C GLN A 40 -0.30 -5.19 17.49
N ARG A 41 -0.16 -4.00 16.89
CA ARG A 41 -1.29 -3.12 16.63
C ARG A 41 -2.24 -3.67 15.57
N VAL A 42 -1.69 -4.31 14.54
CA VAL A 42 -2.48 -5.00 13.51
C VAL A 42 -3.28 -6.14 14.14
N LYS A 43 -2.65 -6.93 15.04
CA LYS A 43 -3.34 -7.98 15.80
C LYS A 43 -4.48 -7.41 16.62
N GLU A 44 -4.24 -6.40 17.46
CA GLU A 44 -5.28 -5.74 18.27
C GLU A 44 -6.45 -5.20 17.43
N LEU A 45 -6.16 -4.61 16.27
CA LEU A 45 -7.19 -4.06 15.39
C LEU A 45 -8.04 -5.14 14.72
N LEU A 46 -7.49 -6.33 14.49
CA LEU A 46 -8.16 -7.44 13.82
C LEU A 46 -8.70 -8.51 14.78
N GLN A 47 -8.27 -8.53 16.04
CA GLN A 47 -8.73 -9.49 17.04
C GLN A 47 -10.18 -9.21 17.43
N ASN A 48 -10.99 -10.28 17.47
CA ASN A 48 -12.37 -10.26 17.96
C ASN A 48 -13.34 -9.33 17.23
N LYS A 49 -13.08 -8.98 15.96
CA LYS A 49 -14.03 -8.21 15.15
C LYS A 49 -14.87 -9.12 14.24
N PRO A 50 -16.21 -8.97 14.24
CA PRO A 50 -17.07 -9.70 13.31
C PRO A 50 -16.78 -9.32 11.85
N ASP A 51 -16.41 -8.07 11.59
CA ASP A 51 -16.13 -7.53 10.25
C ASP A 51 -14.64 -7.57 9.87
N LYS A 52 -13.89 -8.54 10.42
CA LYS A 52 -12.44 -8.68 10.19
C LYS A 52 -12.08 -8.70 8.70
N LEU A 53 -12.87 -9.41 7.89
CA LEU A 53 -12.63 -9.52 6.45
C LEU A 53 -12.80 -8.18 5.72
N ALA A 54 -13.87 -7.46 6.02
CA ALA A 54 -14.13 -6.15 5.44
C ALA A 54 -13.04 -5.13 5.81
N LEU A 55 -12.48 -5.23 7.01
CA LEU A 55 -11.35 -4.38 7.43
C LEU A 55 -10.05 -4.75 6.72
N VAL A 56 -9.75 -6.03 6.56
CA VAL A 56 -8.52 -6.50 5.90
C VAL A 56 -8.53 -6.14 4.41
N GLN A 57 -9.67 -6.30 3.75
CA GLN A 57 -9.89 -5.96 2.34
C GLN A 57 -10.30 -4.49 2.15
N SER A 58 -10.26 -3.67 3.21
CA SER A 58 -10.56 -2.25 3.08
C SER A 58 -9.51 -1.58 2.20
N ARG A 59 -9.98 -0.73 1.28
CA ARG A 59 -9.14 0.04 0.39
C ARG A 59 -8.88 1.43 0.97
N PHE A 60 -7.66 1.92 0.81
CA PHE A 60 -7.30 3.31 1.02
C PHE A 60 -7.20 4.02 -0.32
N SER A 61 -7.56 5.29 -0.36
CA SER A 61 -7.37 6.13 -1.53
C SER A 61 -6.07 6.92 -1.45
N PHE A 62 -5.47 7.18 -2.60
CA PHE A 62 -4.29 8.02 -2.74
C PHE A 62 -4.39 8.86 -4.01
N THR A 63 -3.62 9.93 -4.09
CA THR A 63 -3.56 10.76 -5.30
C THR A 63 -2.13 10.81 -5.81
N GLU A 64 -1.91 10.30 -7.02
CA GLU A 64 -0.62 10.28 -7.69
C GLU A 64 -0.71 11.13 -8.97
N CYS A 65 0.07 12.22 -9.07
CA CYS A 65 0.07 13.10 -10.25
C CYS A 65 -1.32 13.60 -10.69
N GLY A 66 -2.21 13.85 -9.73
CA GLY A 66 -3.58 14.29 -10.00
C GLY A 66 -4.54 13.17 -10.39
N LYS A 67 -4.09 11.91 -10.36
CA LYS A 67 -4.91 10.72 -10.58
C LYS A 67 -5.28 10.08 -9.25
N GLU A 68 -6.55 9.74 -9.10
CA GLU A 68 -7.03 9.02 -7.93
C GLU A 68 -6.71 7.53 -8.06
N GLY A 69 -6.14 6.96 -7.00
CA GLY A 69 -5.83 5.55 -6.92
C GLY A 69 -6.37 4.94 -5.64
N GLU A 70 -6.47 3.61 -5.65
CA GLU A 70 -6.89 2.83 -4.51
C GLU A 70 -6.02 1.60 -4.35
N ALA A 71 -5.72 1.23 -3.11
CA ALA A 71 -4.97 0.03 -2.78
C ALA A 71 -5.40 -0.52 -1.42
N GLU A 72 -5.00 -1.74 -1.10
CA GLU A 72 -5.25 -2.39 0.19
C GLU A 72 -4.02 -2.37 1.10
N ALA A 73 -4.24 -2.53 2.41
CA ALA A 73 -3.17 -2.53 3.41
C ALA A 73 -2.04 -3.53 3.12
N ILE A 74 -2.32 -4.66 2.47
CA ILE A 74 -1.30 -5.65 2.10
C ILE A 74 -0.24 -5.08 1.13
N HIS A 75 -0.59 -4.15 0.25
CA HIS A 75 0.38 -3.49 -0.65
C HIS A 75 1.38 -2.64 0.12
N ILE A 76 0.94 -1.99 1.20
CA ILE A 76 1.81 -1.21 2.09
C ILE A 76 2.80 -2.17 2.78
N GLY A 77 2.30 -3.26 3.36
CA GLY A 77 3.15 -4.25 4.03
C GLY A 77 4.18 -4.86 3.08
N ALA A 78 3.76 -5.20 1.86
CA ALA A 78 4.60 -5.76 0.82
C ALA A 78 5.69 -4.78 0.36
N SER A 79 5.31 -3.55 0.00
CA SER A 79 6.26 -2.53 -0.49
C SER A 79 7.28 -2.06 0.55
N ARG A 80 6.97 -2.19 1.85
CA ARG A 80 7.89 -1.87 2.95
C ARG A 80 8.70 -3.07 3.45
N GLY A 81 8.40 -4.27 2.97
CA GLY A 81 9.07 -5.50 3.41
C GLY A 81 8.68 -5.95 4.83
N HIS A 82 7.49 -5.58 5.32
CA HIS A 82 6.99 -6.00 6.63
C HIS A 82 6.46 -7.44 6.58
N VAL A 83 7.37 -8.41 6.41
CA VAL A 83 7.06 -9.82 6.15
C VAL A 83 6.08 -10.41 7.18
N GLU A 84 6.33 -10.17 8.47
CA GLU A 84 5.48 -10.69 9.55
C GLU A 84 4.05 -10.12 9.51
N VAL A 85 3.91 -8.85 9.13
CA VAL A 85 2.61 -8.19 8.97
C VAL A 85 1.88 -8.73 7.75
N VAL A 86 2.59 -8.91 6.63
CA VAL A 86 2.02 -9.51 5.41
C VAL A 86 1.56 -10.93 5.67
N GLN A 87 2.38 -11.75 6.34
CA GLN A 87 2.00 -13.10 6.72
C GLN A 87 0.73 -13.10 7.57
N TYR A 88 0.64 -12.25 8.59
CA TYR A 88 -0.56 -12.16 9.41
C TYR A 88 -1.79 -11.66 8.63
N LEU A 89 -1.63 -10.72 7.70
CA LEU A 89 -2.73 -10.28 6.83
C LEU A 89 -3.23 -11.42 5.92
N LEU A 90 -2.34 -12.24 5.38
CA LEU A 90 -2.69 -13.43 4.60
C LEU A 90 -3.43 -14.48 5.44
N GLU A 91 -2.98 -14.73 6.68
CA GLU A 91 -3.71 -15.56 7.65
C GLU A 91 -5.12 -15.00 7.95
N CYS A 92 -5.28 -13.68 7.80
CA CYS A 92 -6.56 -12.98 7.94
C CYS A 92 -7.37 -12.89 6.63
N GLN A 93 -7.05 -13.70 5.61
CA GLN A 93 -7.72 -13.75 4.29
C GLN A 93 -7.60 -12.46 3.45
N ALA A 94 -6.49 -11.72 3.61
CA ALA A 94 -6.11 -10.71 2.63
C ALA A 94 -5.85 -11.37 1.27
N GLN A 95 -6.21 -10.69 0.19
CA GLN A 95 -6.04 -11.21 -1.15
C GLN A 95 -4.63 -10.85 -1.67
N PRO A 96 -3.73 -11.82 -1.93
CA PRO A 96 -2.43 -11.54 -2.53
C PRO A 96 -2.55 -11.09 -3.99
N SER A 97 -3.66 -11.43 -4.65
CA SER A 97 -4.00 -10.96 -6.00
C SER A 97 -4.77 -9.64 -5.99
N ALA A 98 -4.85 -8.95 -4.85
CA ALA A 98 -5.41 -7.60 -4.81
C ALA A 98 -4.60 -6.70 -5.73
N MET A 99 -5.31 -5.85 -6.48
CA MET A 99 -4.71 -4.92 -7.43
C MET A 99 -4.79 -3.51 -6.86
N VAL A 100 -3.70 -2.76 -7.04
CA VAL A 100 -3.71 -1.31 -7.01
C VAL A 100 -4.44 -0.83 -8.25
N SER A 101 -5.37 0.11 -8.07
CA SER A 101 -6.11 0.74 -9.17
C SER A 101 -5.73 2.21 -9.27
N LEU A 102 -5.67 2.73 -10.48
CA LEU A 102 -5.48 4.15 -10.77
C LEU A 102 -6.53 4.56 -11.81
N GLU A 103 -7.33 5.59 -11.53
CA GLU A 103 -8.47 6.01 -12.36
C GLU A 103 -9.42 4.83 -12.67
N GLY A 104 -9.58 3.92 -11.71
CA GLY A 104 -10.39 2.71 -11.86
C GLY A 104 -9.76 1.59 -12.70
N GLN A 105 -8.56 1.80 -13.26
CA GLN A 105 -7.84 0.79 -14.02
C GLN A 105 -6.84 0.02 -13.14
N PRO A 106 -6.81 -1.32 -13.18
CA PRO A 106 -5.84 -2.10 -12.42
C PRO A 106 -4.42 -1.83 -12.95
N GLN A 107 -3.48 -1.63 -12.03
CA GLN A 107 -2.10 -1.27 -12.33
C GLN A 107 -1.16 -2.45 -12.05
N TYR A 108 -1.08 -2.87 -10.79
CA TYR A 108 -0.17 -3.92 -10.35
C TYR A 108 -0.67 -4.59 -9.07
N ASP A 109 -0.19 -5.80 -8.81
CA ASP A 109 -0.58 -6.61 -7.65
C ASP A 109 0.35 -6.42 -6.43
N VAL A 110 0.07 -7.15 -5.36
CA VAL A 110 0.86 -7.14 -4.12
C VAL A 110 2.32 -7.57 -4.34
N LEU A 111 2.57 -8.53 -5.23
CA LEU A 111 3.90 -9.03 -5.54
C LEU A 111 4.74 -7.98 -6.26
N HIS A 112 4.15 -7.28 -7.23
CA HIS A 112 4.77 -6.14 -7.88
C HIS A 112 5.08 -5.02 -6.87
N ALA A 113 4.17 -4.75 -5.92
CA ALA A 113 4.41 -3.78 -4.87
C ALA A 113 5.67 -4.12 -4.03
N ALA A 114 5.89 -5.41 -3.73
CA ALA A 114 7.09 -5.87 -3.02
C ALA A 114 8.39 -5.66 -3.81
N VAL A 115 8.34 -5.83 -5.13
CA VAL A 115 9.51 -5.66 -6.02
C VAL A 115 9.84 -4.18 -6.26
N LEU A 116 8.81 -3.34 -6.49
CA LEU A 116 9.00 -1.90 -6.67
C LEU A 116 9.61 -1.29 -5.41
N GLY A 117 9.07 -1.63 -4.24
CA GLY A 117 9.49 -1.07 -2.96
C GLY A 117 9.09 0.41 -2.81
N GLU A 118 8.97 0.85 -1.56
CA GLU A 118 8.60 2.24 -1.27
C GLU A 118 9.65 3.24 -1.80
N GLY A 119 9.18 4.32 -2.44
CA GLY A 119 10.04 5.43 -2.89
C GLY A 119 10.79 5.18 -4.20
N ARG A 120 10.48 4.11 -4.93
CA ARG A 120 10.99 3.85 -6.30
C ARG A 120 9.96 4.03 -7.41
N GLY A 121 8.67 4.10 -7.05
CA GLY A 121 7.55 4.19 -7.98
C GLY A 121 7.09 5.61 -8.32
N GLY A 122 7.90 6.64 -8.06
CA GLY A 122 7.52 8.01 -8.42
C GLY A 122 7.20 8.14 -9.91
N CYS A 123 6.50 9.22 -10.27
CA CYS A 123 6.01 9.61 -11.59
C CYS A 123 7.03 9.72 -12.74
N GLN A 124 8.23 9.17 -12.56
CA GLN A 124 9.24 8.90 -13.57
C GLN A 124 9.39 7.39 -13.84
N GLY A 125 8.36 6.58 -13.55
CA GLY A 125 8.30 5.20 -14.04
C GLY A 125 8.31 5.19 -15.58
N PRO A 126 8.96 4.20 -16.22
CA PRO A 126 8.87 4.05 -17.66
C PRO A 126 7.40 3.91 -18.06
N ASP A 127 7.02 4.58 -19.14
CA ASP A 127 5.71 4.44 -19.76
C ASP A 127 5.51 2.99 -20.23
N TRP A 128 4.96 2.16 -19.34
CA TRP A 128 4.69 0.74 -19.59
C TRP A 128 3.51 0.55 -20.56
N THR A 129 2.84 1.63 -20.99
CA THR A 129 1.87 1.57 -22.09
C THR A 129 2.56 1.58 -23.47
N ARG A 130 3.86 1.88 -23.55
CA ARG A 130 4.72 1.61 -24.72
C ARG A 130 5.45 0.28 -24.55
N VAL A 131 4.70 -0.82 -24.53
CA VAL A 131 5.24 -2.04 -25.14
C VAL A 131 5.18 -1.80 -26.64
N ASP A 132 6.29 -1.36 -27.22
CA ASP A 132 6.47 -1.35 -28.67
C ASP A 132 6.25 -2.79 -29.16
N LEU A 133 5.05 -3.07 -29.65
CA LEU A 133 4.68 -4.28 -30.37
C LEU A 133 5.27 -4.30 -31.79
N ASP A 134 6.36 -3.59 -32.04
CA ASP A 134 7.12 -3.70 -33.28
C ASP A 134 8.25 -4.71 -33.10
N GLY A 135 7.85 -5.98 -33.17
CA GLY A 135 8.76 -7.05 -33.53
C GLY A 135 9.33 -6.79 -34.92
N ARG A 136 10.62 -6.43 -34.97
CA ARG A 136 11.50 -6.67 -36.11
C ARG A 136 12.77 -7.37 -35.64
#